data_AF-A0A966TRA3-F1
#
_entry.id   AF-A0A966TRA3-F1
#
_cell.length_a   1.000
_cell.length_b   1.000
_cell.length_c   1.000
_cell.angle_alpha   90.00
_cell.angle_beta   90.00
_cell.angle_gamma   90.00
#
_symmetry.space_group_name_H-M   'P 1'
#
loop_
_entity.id
_entity.type
_entity.pdbx_description
1 polymer ?
#
loop_
_entity_poly.entity_id
_entity_poly.type
_entity_poly.pdbx_seq_one_letter_code
_entity_poly.pdbx_strand_id
1 'polypeptide(L)'
;MNNLECVATPSSSNIELASYNGHRKGSSSSSDLSMRSIEDTVDAAFDIARYTAEDPLFGLADKNLMATNMKDLDLHNAWDISIDHMIDLAKICESAALDVSQKITNSEGASISSSDGIFIYANSHGFMGGYPTSRHSIGCSVIAEEKSMMQRDYWYSSARHVEDLESVDSVGKLAGTRTLSRLGAKKIHTCHAPVIFE
;
A
#
# COMPACT_ATOMS: atom_id res chain seq x y z
N MET A 1 4.78 -20.65 16.56
CA MET A 1 4.50 -19.20 16.58
C MET A 1 5.83 -18.51 16.85
N ASN A 2 6.07 -17.32 16.30
CA ASN A 2 7.34 -16.59 16.38
C ASN A 2 8.50 -17.06 15.48
N ASN A 3 8.22 -17.81 14.41
CA ASN A 3 9.23 -18.18 13.41
C ASN A 3 9.18 -17.22 12.23
N LEU A 4 10.35 -16.91 11.66
CA LEU A 4 10.44 -16.16 10.42
C LEU A 4 9.81 -16.96 9.28
N GLU A 5 8.82 -16.39 8.61
CA GLU A 5 8.19 -17.01 7.44
C GLU A 5 8.79 -16.53 6.13
N CYS A 6 8.98 -15.21 5.97
CA CYS A 6 9.41 -14.61 4.73
C CYS A 6 10.22 -13.33 4.97
N VAL A 7 11.26 -13.15 4.15
CA VAL A 7 11.93 -11.86 3.95
C VAL A 7 11.96 -11.62 2.44
N ALA A 8 11.51 -10.46 2.01
CA ALA A 8 11.54 -10.06 0.61
C ALA A 8 12.08 -8.63 0.47
N THR A 9 12.94 -8.43 -0.52
CA THR A 9 13.49 -7.12 -0.89
C THR A 9 13.08 -6.80 -2.33
N PRO A 10 11.79 -6.49 -2.57
CA PRO A 10 11.32 -6.21 -3.91
C PRO A 10 11.86 -4.87 -4.42
N SER A 11 12.19 -4.83 -5.71
CA SER A 11 12.53 -3.61 -6.43
C SER A 11 11.79 -3.60 -7.76
N SER A 12 11.15 -2.49 -8.10
CA SER A 12 10.43 -2.35 -9.36
C SER A 12 10.65 -0.96 -9.96
N SER A 13 10.78 -0.93 -11.28
CA SER A 13 10.82 0.29 -12.08
C SER A 13 9.83 0.11 -13.21
N ASN A 14 9.05 1.14 -13.52
CA ASN A 14 8.06 1.09 -14.59
C ASN A 14 7.99 2.44 -15.30
N ILE A 15 7.68 2.41 -16.59
CA ILE A 15 7.27 3.55 -17.40
C ILE A 15 5.92 3.24 -18.03
N GLU A 16 5.02 4.21 -18.00
CA GLU A 16 3.73 4.15 -18.69
C GLU A 16 3.60 5.40 -19.55
N LEU A 17 3.15 5.21 -20.78
CA LEU A 17 2.93 6.27 -21.75
C LEU A 17 1.52 6.21 -22.29
N ALA A 18 0.88 7.37 -22.39
CA ALA A 18 -0.31 7.56 -23.20
C ALA A 18 0.00 8.56 -24.32
N SER A 19 -0.21 8.14 -25.57
CA SER A 19 -0.12 8.99 -26.74
C SER A 19 -1.51 9.37 -27.25
N TYR A 20 -1.58 10.54 -27.89
CA TYR A 20 -2.79 11.05 -28.52
C TYR A 20 -2.46 11.45 -29.96
N ASN A 21 -3.17 10.88 -30.92
CA ASN A 21 -3.15 11.29 -32.33
C ASN A 21 -4.49 11.98 -32.64
N GLY A 22 -4.54 13.30 -32.49
CA GLY A 22 -5.80 14.02 -32.39
C GLY A 22 -6.60 13.52 -31.19
N HIS A 23 -7.80 13.02 -31.42
CA HIS A 23 -8.72 12.48 -30.41
C HIS A 23 -8.67 10.95 -30.27
N ARG A 24 -7.62 10.30 -30.78
CA ARG A 24 -7.39 8.85 -30.64
C ARG A 24 -6.30 8.60 -29.61
N LYS A 25 -6.58 7.75 -28.62
CA LYS A 25 -5.64 7.42 -27.55
C LYS A 25 -4.99 6.06 -27.78
N GLY A 26 -3.71 5.96 -27.48
CA GLY A 26 -3.01 4.69 -27.32
C GLY A 26 -2.16 4.70 -26.06
N SER A 27 -2.02 3.55 -25.42
CA SER A 27 -1.27 3.43 -24.17
C SER A 27 -0.44 2.17 -24.17
N SER A 28 0.75 2.26 -23.57
CA SER A 28 1.69 1.15 -23.41
C SER A 28 2.53 1.38 -22.17
N SER A 29 3.14 0.31 -21.66
CA SER A 29 3.97 0.35 -20.47
C SER A 29 5.08 -0.69 -20.54
N SER A 30 6.19 -0.41 -19.85
CA SER A 30 7.31 -1.35 -19.71
C SER A 30 7.91 -1.27 -18.31
N SER A 31 8.44 -2.38 -17.82
CA SER A 31 9.27 -2.44 -16.61
C SER A 31 10.77 -2.37 -16.91
N ASP A 32 11.16 -2.34 -18.19
CA ASP A 32 12.53 -2.08 -18.65
C ASP A 32 12.67 -0.60 -19.04
N LEU A 33 13.59 0.11 -18.39
CA LEU A 33 13.87 1.53 -18.64
C LEU A 33 15.05 1.74 -19.60
N SER A 34 15.51 0.70 -20.30
CA SER A 34 16.47 0.85 -21.38
C SER A 34 15.93 1.74 -22.49
N MET A 35 16.79 2.53 -23.14
CA MET A 35 16.38 3.43 -24.22
C MET A 35 15.61 2.71 -25.33
N ARG A 36 16.04 1.50 -25.67
CA ARG A 36 15.35 0.66 -26.65
C ARG A 36 13.93 0.31 -26.21
N SER A 37 13.75 -0.13 -24.96
CA SER A 37 12.41 -0.45 -24.46
C SER A 37 11.51 0.78 -24.41
N ILE A 38 12.07 1.96 -24.12
CA ILE A 38 11.34 3.23 -24.17
C ILE A 38 10.89 3.54 -25.61
N GLU A 39 11.78 3.42 -26.60
CA GLU A 39 11.43 3.59 -28.02
C GLU A 39 10.33 2.62 -28.46
N ASP A 40 10.49 1.33 -28.17
CA ASP A 40 9.49 0.30 -28.49
C ASP A 40 8.14 0.59 -27.80
N THR A 41 8.16 1.09 -26.55
CA THR A 41 6.96 1.48 -25.81
C THR A 41 6.27 2.67 -26.47
N VAL A 42 7.03 3.68 -26.90
CA VAL A 42 6.50 4.85 -27.61
C VAL A 42 5.83 4.43 -28.92
N ASP A 43 6.53 3.65 -29.73
CA ASP A 43 6.01 3.15 -31.01
C ASP A 43 4.73 2.34 -30.80
N ALA A 44 4.70 1.44 -29.81
CA ALA A 44 3.50 0.66 -29.48
C ALA A 44 2.30 1.55 -29.10
N ALA A 45 2.51 2.61 -28.29
CA ALA A 45 1.41 3.53 -27.95
C ALA A 45 0.89 4.27 -29.19
N PHE A 46 1.78 4.79 -30.04
CA PHE A 46 1.37 5.45 -31.28
C PHE A 46 0.67 4.50 -32.24
N ASP A 47 1.13 3.26 -32.36
CA ASP A 47 0.51 2.23 -33.17
C ASP A 47 -0.92 1.97 -32.74
N ILE A 48 -1.16 1.81 -31.44
CA ILE A 48 -2.50 1.66 -30.88
C ILE A 48 -3.37 2.88 -31.21
N ALA A 49 -2.85 4.09 -31.00
CA ALA A 49 -3.59 5.33 -31.26
C ALA A 49 -4.03 5.48 -32.73
N ARG A 50 -3.32 4.87 -33.69
CA ARG A 50 -3.71 4.89 -35.11
C ARG A 50 -4.97 4.06 -35.39
N TYR A 51 -5.24 3.03 -34.59
CA TYR A 51 -6.36 2.09 -34.82
C TYR A 51 -7.54 2.29 -33.86
N THR A 52 -7.38 3.05 -32.78
CA THR A 52 -8.48 3.35 -31.85
C THR A 52 -9.44 4.39 -32.40
N ALA A 53 -10.69 4.36 -31.94
CA ALA A 53 -11.72 5.33 -32.34
C ALA A 53 -11.40 6.73 -31.78
N GLU A 54 -11.95 7.75 -32.45
CA GLU A 54 -11.91 9.12 -31.94
C GLU A 54 -12.90 9.31 -30.79
N ASP A 55 -12.43 9.97 -29.74
CA ASP A 55 -13.24 10.48 -28.64
C ASP A 55 -12.86 11.94 -28.36
N PRO A 56 -13.77 12.91 -28.57
CA PRO A 56 -13.49 14.33 -28.32
C PRO A 56 -13.03 14.64 -26.89
N LEU A 57 -13.28 13.76 -25.93
CA LEU A 57 -12.85 13.92 -24.54
C LEU A 57 -11.43 13.39 -24.29
N PHE A 58 -10.80 12.72 -25.26
CA PHE A 58 -9.40 12.32 -25.17
C PHE A 58 -8.48 13.49 -25.48
N GLY A 59 -7.54 13.70 -24.56
CA GLY A 59 -6.51 14.71 -24.63
C GLY A 59 -5.82 14.89 -23.27
N LEU A 60 -4.82 15.77 -23.25
CA LEU A 60 -4.25 16.24 -21.99
C LEU A 60 -5.22 17.22 -21.33
N ALA A 61 -5.11 17.35 -20.00
CA ALA A 61 -5.71 18.49 -19.32
C ALA A 61 -5.11 19.80 -19.86
N ASP A 62 -5.91 20.87 -19.86
CA ASP A 62 -5.49 22.16 -20.40
C ASP A 62 -4.17 22.63 -19.80
N LYS A 63 -3.28 23.15 -20.64
CA LYS A 63 -1.94 23.59 -20.25
C LYS A 63 -1.92 24.58 -19.08
N ASN A 64 -2.91 25.46 -18.98
CA ASN A 64 -3.03 26.45 -17.91
C ASN A 64 -3.45 25.84 -16.55
N LEU A 65 -3.90 24.58 -16.52
CA LEU A 65 -4.20 23.82 -15.30
C LEU A 65 -2.99 23.06 -14.77
N MET A 66 -1.88 23.00 -15.52
CA MET A 66 -0.66 22.33 -15.07
C MET A 66 -0.12 23.03 -13.82
N ALA A 67 0.36 22.24 -12.86
CA ALA A 67 0.96 22.77 -11.64
C ALA A 67 2.20 23.61 -11.98
N THR A 68 2.23 24.85 -11.51
CA THR A 68 3.36 25.78 -11.73
C THR A 68 4.25 25.95 -10.50
N ASN A 69 3.75 25.55 -9.33
CA ASN A 69 4.48 25.61 -8.07
C ASN A 69 4.40 24.24 -7.39
N MET A 70 5.48 23.48 -7.49
CA MET A 70 5.64 22.21 -6.79
C MET A 70 6.19 22.50 -5.39
N LYS A 71 5.35 22.34 -4.37
CA LYS A 71 5.77 22.46 -2.98
C LYS A 71 6.41 21.15 -2.54
N ASP A 72 7.44 21.26 -1.70
CA ASP A 72 7.87 20.13 -0.90
C ASP A 72 6.78 19.83 0.13
N LEU A 73 6.33 18.58 0.14
CA LEU A 73 5.25 18.08 0.99
C LEU A 73 5.80 17.17 2.11
N ASP A 74 7.12 17.03 2.23
CA ASP A 74 7.78 16.20 3.24
C ASP A 74 7.25 14.75 3.24
N LEU A 75 7.17 14.15 2.04
CA LEU A 75 6.54 12.84 1.82
C LEU A 75 7.51 11.66 1.93
N HIS A 76 8.81 11.94 2.13
CA HIS A 76 9.86 10.95 2.12
C HIS A 76 10.72 11.07 3.38
N ASN A 77 10.64 10.04 4.20
CA ASN A 77 11.42 9.83 5.41
C ASN A 77 11.93 8.38 5.37
N ALA A 78 13.21 8.22 5.03
CA ALA A 78 13.83 6.92 4.90
C ALA A 78 14.00 6.29 6.29
N TRP A 79 13.72 4.98 6.40
CA TRP A 79 13.92 4.24 7.64
C TRP A 79 15.20 3.43 7.56
N ASP A 80 16.26 3.92 8.21
CA ASP A 80 17.54 3.19 8.33
C ASP A 80 17.41 2.06 9.36
N ILE A 81 16.82 0.96 8.95
CA ILE A 81 16.60 -0.23 9.77
C ILE A 81 17.13 -1.48 9.06
N SER A 82 17.82 -2.34 9.82
CA SER A 82 18.29 -3.62 9.31
C SER A 82 17.13 -4.63 9.21
N ILE A 83 17.26 -5.58 8.28
CA ILE A 83 16.31 -6.70 8.15
C ILE A 83 16.19 -7.46 9.49
N ASP A 84 17.30 -7.69 10.19
CA ASP A 84 17.28 -8.38 11.49
C ASP A 84 16.44 -7.62 12.53
N HIS A 85 16.57 -6.28 12.60
CA HIS A 85 15.74 -5.47 13.49
C HIS A 85 14.27 -5.50 13.07
N MET A 86 13.95 -5.50 11.77
CA MET A 86 12.56 -5.66 11.31
C MET A 86 11.97 -7.01 11.73
N ILE A 87 12.76 -8.09 11.65
CA ILE A 87 12.33 -9.42 12.10
C ILE A 87 12.05 -9.41 13.60
N ASP A 88 12.93 -8.81 14.39
CA ASP A 88 12.76 -8.73 15.85
C ASP A 88 11.53 -7.91 16.24
N LEU A 89 11.29 -6.77 15.57
CA LEU A 89 10.09 -5.96 15.79
C LEU A 89 8.80 -6.72 15.41
N ALA A 90 8.82 -7.49 14.32
CA ALA A 90 7.67 -8.31 13.92
C ALA A 90 7.38 -9.39 14.98
N LYS A 91 8.41 -10.08 15.49
CA LYS A 91 8.26 -11.05 16.59
C LYS A 91 7.71 -10.41 17.86
N ILE A 92 8.18 -9.22 18.22
CA ILE A 92 7.67 -8.48 19.39
C ILE A 92 6.18 -8.17 19.19
N CYS A 93 5.79 -7.72 18.00
CA CYS A 93 4.39 -7.42 17.69
C CYS A 93 3.50 -8.67 17.78
N GLU A 94 3.92 -9.79 17.20
CA GLU A 94 3.18 -11.07 17.28
C GLU A 94 3.08 -11.55 18.74
N SER A 95 4.19 -11.51 19.48
CA SER A 95 4.21 -11.93 20.89
C SER A 95 3.26 -11.08 21.74
N ALA A 96 3.28 -9.76 21.55
CA ALA A 96 2.40 -8.83 22.26
C ALA A 96 0.91 -9.12 21.99
N ALA A 97 0.56 -9.59 20.80
CA ALA A 97 -0.80 -10.01 20.47
C ALA A 97 -1.20 -11.32 21.15
N LEU A 98 -0.33 -12.33 21.11
CA LEU A 98 -0.55 -13.64 21.73
C LEU A 98 -0.65 -13.54 23.27
N ASP A 99 0.15 -12.67 23.87
CA ASP A 99 0.20 -12.47 25.33
C ASP A 99 -1.06 -11.80 25.91
N VAL A 100 -1.94 -11.23 25.07
CA VAL A 100 -3.18 -10.58 25.54
C VAL A 100 -4.10 -11.59 26.27
N SER A 101 -4.16 -12.84 25.82
CA SER A 101 -5.02 -13.86 26.44
C SER A 101 -4.67 -15.27 26.01
N GLN A 102 -4.81 -16.23 26.93
CA GLN A 102 -4.72 -17.67 26.64
C GLN A 102 -5.78 -18.16 25.63
N LYS A 103 -6.82 -17.37 25.37
CA LYS A 103 -7.81 -17.67 24.33
C LYS A 103 -7.31 -17.34 22.92
N ILE A 104 -6.21 -16.58 22.78
CA ILE A 104 -5.56 -16.35 21.49
C ILE A 104 -4.65 -17.56 21.25
N THR A 105 -5.17 -18.53 20.53
CA THR A 105 -4.56 -19.86 20.39
C THR A 105 -3.73 -19.99 19.12
N ASN A 106 -3.82 -19.03 18.19
CA ASN A 106 -3.08 -19.08 16.93
C ASN A 106 -2.81 -17.69 16.36
N SER A 107 -1.91 -17.61 15.39
CA SER A 107 -1.48 -16.38 14.72
C SER A 107 -1.41 -16.56 13.21
N GLU A 108 -1.77 -15.52 12.46
CA GLU A 108 -1.49 -15.41 11.03
C GLU A 108 -0.23 -14.58 10.74
N GLY A 109 0.52 -14.28 11.79
CA GLY A 109 1.79 -13.57 11.73
C GLY A 109 1.68 -12.08 12.01
N ALA A 110 2.86 -11.49 12.19
CA ALA A 110 3.06 -10.05 12.17
C ALA A 110 4.00 -9.70 11.01
N SER A 111 3.77 -8.54 10.41
CA SER A 111 4.53 -8.07 9.26
C SER A 111 5.00 -6.64 9.51
N ILE A 112 6.23 -6.35 9.10
CA ILE A 112 6.77 -5.00 9.01
C ILE A 112 7.21 -4.78 7.57
N SER A 113 6.88 -3.62 7.01
CA SER A 113 7.34 -3.21 5.69
C SER A 113 7.85 -1.77 5.72
N SER A 114 8.88 -1.54 4.93
CA SER A 114 9.43 -0.23 4.61
C SER A 114 9.58 -0.18 3.10
N SER A 115 9.20 0.93 2.50
CA SER A 115 9.28 1.13 1.06
C SER A 115 9.60 2.58 0.75
N ASP A 116 10.46 2.75 -0.23
CA ASP A 116 10.82 4.03 -0.82
C ASP A 116 10.50 4.00 -2.30
N GLY A 117 10.11 5.15 -2.85
CA GLY A 117 9.75 5.28 -4.24
C GLY A 117 9.96 6.69 -4.75
N ILE A 118 10.12 6.81 -6.06
CA ILE A 118 10.16 8.09 -6.76
C ILE A 118 9.12 8.02 -7.86
N PHE A 119 8.27 9.04 -7.92
CA PHE A 119 7.30 9.20 -8.99
C PHE A 119 7.69 10.41 -9.85
N ILE A 120 7.59 10.26 -11.17
CA ILE A 120 7.76 11.35 -12.14
C ILE A 120 6.63 11.27 -13.14
N TYR A 121 6.01 12.39 -13.43
CA TYR A 121 5.04 12.58 -14.51
C TYR A 121 5.51 13.69 -15.44
N ALA A 122 5.41 13.46 -16.74
CA ALA A 122 5.72 14.43 -17.76
C ALA A 122 4.70 14.37 -18.90
N ASN A 123 4.50 15.49 -19.60
CA ASN A 123 3.65 15.52 -20.79
C ASN A 123 4.14 16.52 -21.84
N SER A 124 3.52 16.48 -23.02
CA SER A 124 3.89 17.29 -24.19
C SER A 124 3.59 18.79 -24.06
N HIS A 125 2.90 19.23 -23.01
CA HIS A 125 2.78 20.67 -22.69
C HIS A 125 4.06 21.26 -22.09
N GLY A 126 5.06 20.41 -21.82
CA GLY A 126 6.33 20.77 -21.18
C GLY A 126 6.27 20.67 -19.65
N PHE A 127 5.19 20.12 -19.09
CA PHE A 127 5.13 19.83 -17.66
C PHE A 127 6.00 18.61 -17.35
N MET A 128 6.78 18.71 -16.28
CA MET A 128 7.52 17.61 -15.69
C MET A 128 7.56 17.85 -14.19
N GLY A 129 7.07 16.89 -13.41
CA GLY A 129 6.99 17.01 -11.96
C GLY A 129 7.02 15.64 -11.31
N GLY A 130 7.55 15.59 -10.10
CA GLY A 130 7.75 14.35 -9.38
C GLY A 130 8.15 14.59 -7.94
N TYR A 131 8.13 13.54 -7.14
CA TYR A 131 8.53 13.60 -5.75
C TYR A 131 8.97 12.21 -5.25
N PRO A 132 9.94 12.15 -4.34
CA PRO A 132 10.20 10.94 -3.56
C PRO A 132 9.07 10.72 -2.54
N THR A 133 8.85 9.48 -2.19
CA THR A 133 7.83 9.06 -1.21
C THR A 133 8.38 7.87 -0.42
N SER A 134 8.13 7.85 0.89
CA SER A 134 8.32 6.66 1.71
C SER A 134 6.98 6.18 2.27
N ARG A 135 6.91 4.90 2.62
CA ARG A 135 5.80 4.35 3.40
C ARG A 135 6.27 3.16 4.23
N HIS A 136 5.99 3.24 5.51
CA HIS A 136 6.30 2.23 6.51
C HIS A 136 5.00 1.69 7.08
N SER A 137 4.98 0.40 7.41
CA SER A 137 3.84 -0.18 8.10
C SER A 137 4.24 -1.33 9.00
N ILE A 138 3.42 -1.53 10.03
CA ILE A 138 3.47 -2.67 10.92
C ILE A 138 2.05 -3.18 11.13
N GLY A 139 1.87 -4.49 11.17
CA GLY A 139 0.58 -5.09 11.45
C GLY A 139 0.68 -6.50 11.99
N CYS A 140 -0.39 -6.96 12.62
CA CYS A 140 -0.50 -8.31 13.17
C CYS A 140 -1.94 -8.80 13.07
N SER A 141 -2.11 -10.09 12.75
CA SER A 141 -3.40 -10.79 12.68
C SER A 141 -3.32 -12.04 13.55
N VAL A 142 -4.30 -12.23 14.43
CA VAL A 142 -4.33 -13.38 15.36
C VAL A 142 -5.71 -14.00 15.42
N ILE A 143 -5.76 -15.23 15.94
CA ILE A 143 -6.98 -16.03 16.04
C ILE A 143 -7.23 -16.37 17.51
N ALA A 144 -8.45 -16.08 17.97
CA ALA A 144 -8.93 -16.47 19.27
C ALA A 144 -9.99 -17.57 19.18
N GLU A 145 -9.98 -18.48 20.15
CA GLU A 145 -10.89 -19.61 20.21
C GLU A 145 -11.60 -19.72 21.56
N GLU A 146 -12.90 -19.98 21.51
CA GLU A 146 -13.70 -20.32 22.69
C GLU A 146 -14.88 -21.21 22.32
N LYS A 147 -15.04 -22.35 23.02
CA LYS A 147 -16.21 -23.25 22.89
C LYS A 147 -16.53 -23.61 21.42
N SER A 148 -15.50 -23.98 20.66
CA SER A 148 -15.57 -24.32 19.23
C SER A 148 -15.90 -23.17 18.29
N MET A 149 -15.93 -21.92 18.77
CA MET A 149 -15.94 -20.73 17.91
C MET A 149 -14.52 -20.24 17.72
N MET A 150 -14.16 -19.92 16.48
CA MET A 150 -12.92 -19.25 16.13
C MET A 150 -13.23 -17.86 15.61
N GLN A 151 -12.47 -16.88 16.05
CA GLN A 151 -12.56 -15.50 15.58
C GLN A 151 -11.18 -14.99 15.22
N ARG A 152 -11.16 -14.16 14.18
CA ARG A 152 -9.95 -13.53 13.67
C ARG A 152 -10.17 -12.05 13.52
N ASP A 153 -9.18 -11.28 13.93
CA ASP A 153 -9.07 -9.86 13.65
C ASP A 153 -7.60 -9.46 13.60
N TYR A 154 -7.36 -8.19 13.28
CA TYR A 154 -6.02 -7.65 13.08
C TYR A 154 -5.97 -6.20 13.55
N TRP A 155 -4.76 -5.67 13.64
CA TRP A 155 -4.52 -4.23 13.69
C TRP A 155 -3.25 -3.88 12.93
N TYR A 156 -3.14 -2.64 12.48
CA TYR A 156 -1.98 -2.15 11.78
C TYR A 156 -1.81 -0.64 11.96
N SER A 157 -0.59 -0.17 11.76
CA SER A 157 -0.23 1.24 11.66
C SER A 157 0.54 1.45 10.36
N SER A 158 0.31 2.58 9.70
CA SER A 158 1.02 2.96 8.48
C SER A 158 1.25 4.46 8.42
N ALA A 159 2.49 4.85 8.16
CA ALA A 159 2.91 6.23 8.12
C ALA A 159 4.04 6.46 7.10
N ARG A 160 4.36 7.72 6.83
CA ARG A 160 5.52 8.11 6.01
C ARG A 160 6.77 8.29 6.87
N HIS A 161 6.59 8.95 8.02
CA HIS A 161 7.60 9.11 9.05
C HIS A 161 7.48 7.97 10.06
N VAL A 162 8.59 7.41 10.49
CA VAL A 162 8.62 6.25 11.40
C VAL A 162 8.10 6.63 12.77
N GLU A 163 8.33 7.87 13.20
CA GLU A 163 7.90 8.41 14.48
C GLU A 163 6.38 8.52 14.60
N ASP A 164 5.67 8.56 13.47
CA ASP A 164 4.21 8.60 13.40
C ASP A 164 3.59 7.20 13.46
N LEU A 165 4.40 6.12 13.43
CA LEU A 165 3.89 4.77 13.62
C LEU A 165 3.50 4.55 15.08
N GLU A 166 2.36 3.88 15.30
CA GLU A 166 2.09 3.26 16.59
C GLU A 166 3.22 2.30 16.98
N SER A 167 3.48 2.19 18.29
CA SER A 167 4.48 1.26 18.80
C SER A 167 4.10 -0.19 18.48
N VAL A 168 5.12 -1.03 18.26
CA VAL A 168 4.93 -2.44 17.89
C VAL A 168 4.13 -3.22 18.94
N ASP A 169 4.31 -2.88 20.22
CA ASP A 169 3.58 -3.46 21.34
C ASP A 169 2.11 -3.02 21.36
N SER A 170 1.81 -1.74 21.04
CA SER A 170 0.44 -1.24 20.92
C SER A 170 -0.32 -1.96 19.81
N VAL A 171 0.30 -2.09 18.63
CA VAL A 171 -0.30 -2.74 17.47
C VAL A 171 -0.62 -4.21 17.77
N GLY A 172 0.32 -4.94 18.37
CA GLY A 172 0.10 -6.33 18.79
C GLY A 172 -1.04 -6.45 19.81
N LYS A 173 -1.00 -5.67 20.89
CA LYS A 173 -2.03 -5.69 21.93
C LYS A 173 -3.41 -5.35 21.40
N LEU A 174 -3.51 -4.38 20.49
CA LEU A 174 -4.78 -3.99 19.92
C LEU A 174 -5.32 -5.07 18.97
N ALA A 175 -4.46 -5.69 18.15
CA ALA A 175 -4.84 -6.83 17.33
C ALA A 175 -5.41 -7.98 18.20
N GLY A 176 -4.72 -8.36 19.28
CA GLY A 176 -5.20 -9.38 20.20
C GLY A 176 -6.52 -8.99 20.89
N THR A 177 -6.63 -7.75 21.35
CA THR A 177 -7.84 -7.23 22.03
C THR A 177 -9.05 -7.22 21.09
N ARG A 178 -8.87 -6.77 19.85
CA ARG A 178 -9.92 -6.79 18.82
C ARG A 178 -10.37 -8.21 18.53
N THR A 179 -9.44 -9.13 18.32
CA THR A 179 -9.76 -10.54 18.07
C THR A 179 -10.57 -11.15 19.22
N LEU A 180 -10.19 -10.89 20.47
CA LEU A 180 -10.94 -11.35 21.64
C LEU A 180 -12.35 -10.77 21.72
N SER A 181 -12.51 -9.49 21.37
CA SER A 181 -13.81 -8.80 21.44
C SER A 181 -14.89 -9.44 20.56
N ARG A 182 -14.49 -10.21 19.55
CA ARG A 182 -15.40 -10.91 18.62
C ARG A 182 -15.91 -12.23 19.16
N LEU A 183 -15.27 -12.80 20.19
CA LEU A 183 -15.72 -14.06 20.76
C LEU A 183 -17.14 -13.93 21.32
N GLY A 184 -17.98 -14.91 20.99
CA GLY A 184 -19.38 -14.91 21.40
C GLY A 184 -20.28 -13.92 20.65
N ALA A 185 -19.84 -13.39 19.49
CA ALA A 185 -20.69 -12.62 18.59
C ALA A 185 -22.00 -13.38 18.28
N LYS A 186 -23.12 -12.64 18.22
CA LYS A 186 -24.46 -13.20 18.01
C LYS A 186 -25.13 -12.52 16.83
N LYS A 187 -25.93 -13.30 16.10
CA LYS A 187 -26.84 -12.76 15.10
C LYS A 187 -27.94 -11.97 15.79
N ILE A 188 -28.12 -10.72 15.42
CA ILE A 188 -29.25 -9.89 15.85
C ILE A 188 -30.50 -10.22 15.03
N HIS A 189 -31.69 -9.89 15.54
CA HIS A 189 -32.94 -9.97 14.78
C HIS A 189 -33.03 -8.84 13.75
N THR A 190 -33.81 -9.05 12.68
CA THR A 190 -34.11 -8.02 11.69
C THR A 190 -34.82 -6.86 12.36
N CYS A 191 -34.24 -5.65 12.29
CA CYS A 191 -34.80 -4.44 12.86
C CYS A 191 -34.31 -3.20 12.11
N HIS A 192 -34.92 -2.06 12.41
CA HIS A 192 -34.34 -0.74 12.13
C HIS A 192 -33.59 -0.27 13.39
N ALA A 193 -32.34 0.12 13.23
CA ALA A 193 -31.51 0.62 14.32
C ALA A 193 -30.55 1.70 13.81
N PRO A 194 -30.13 2.67 14.66
CA PRO A 194 -28.99 3.53 14.37
C PRO A 194 -27.73 2.68 14.21
N VAL A 195 -26.89 3.04 13.23
CA VAL A 195 -25.62 2.36 12.95
C VAL A 195 -24.48 3.35 13.14
N ILE A 196 -23.47 2.95 13.90
CA ILE A 196 -22.20 3.67 14.03
C ILE A 196 -21.17 2.90 13.20
N PHE A 197 -20.48 3.61 12.32
CA PHE A 197 -19.32 3.10 11.61
C PHE A 197 -18.08 3.39 12.46
N GLU A 198 -17.28 2.34 12.67
CA GLU A 198 -15.94 2.44 13.25
C GLU A 198 -14.96 3.06 12.24
#